data_AF-R7V5K8-F1
#
_entry.id   AF-R7V5K8-F1
#
_cell.length_a   1.000
_cell.length_b   1.000
_cell.length_c   1.000
_cell.angle_alpha   90.00
_cell.angle_beta   90.00
_cell.angle_gamma   90.00
#
_symmetry.space_group_name_H-M   'P 1'
#
loop_
_entity.id
_entity.type
_entity.pdbx_description
1 polymer ?
#
loop_
_entity_poly.entity_id
_entity_poly.type
_entity_poly.pdbx_seq_one_letter_code
_entity_poly.pdbx_strand_id
1 'polypeptide(L)' 'ELFFEVVAKHDKETLLEIIKRKIVIGSFIISDCWKAYDCLESEGYRHLTVNHSENFKDPETGAHTNSIEGTWQKIKH' A
#
# COMPACT_ATOMS: atom_id res chain seq x y z
N GLU A 1 5.52 8.49 11.24
CA GLU A 1 5.72 7.21 11.97
C GLU A 1 5.90 6.10 10.94
N LEU A 2 6.66 5.05 11.28
CA LEU A 2 6.91 3.91 10.41
C LEU A 2 6.46 2.63 11.15
N PHE A 3 5.71 1.78 10.47
CA PHE A 3 5.09 0.59 11.06
C PHE A 3 5.43 -0.67 10.26
N PHE A 4 5.81 -1.74 10.95
CA PHE A 4 6.02 -3.07 10.37
C PHE A 4 5.36 -4.12 11.24
N GLU A 5 4.77 -5.11 10.59
CA GLU A 5 4.11 -6.23 11.25
C GLU A 5 4.46 -7.52 10.52
N VAL A 6 4.96 -8.51 11.26
CA VAL A 6 5.19 -9.85 10.72
C VAL A 6 3.85 -10.57 10.70
N VAL A 7 3.44 -11.00 9.52
CA VAL A 7 2.17 -11.71 9.31
C VAL A 7 2.43 -13.17 8.94
N ALA A 8 1.59 -14.07 9.46
CA ALA A 8 1.65 -15.50 9.12
C ALA A 8 1.13 -15.79 7.70
N LYS A 9 0.22 -14.94 7.21
CA LYS A 9 -0.38 -15.04 5.87
C LYS A 9 -0.31 -13.70 5.16
N HIS A 10 0.07 -13.73 3.89
CA HIS A 10 0.10 -12.57 3.01
C HIS A 10 -1.09 -12.65 2.05
N ASP A 11 -2.28 -12.40 2.58
CA ASP A 11 -3.55 -12.43 1.86
C ASP A 11 -4.33 -11.11 2.06
N LYS A 12 -5.41 -10.98 1.29
CA LYS A 12 -6.24 -9.78 1.26
C LYS A 12 -6.90 -9.52 2.60
N GLU A 13 -7.39 -10.57 3.25
CA GLU A 13 -8.12 -10.50 4.51
C GLU A 13 -7.22 -9.98 5.62
N THR A 14 -6.01 -10.54 5.76
CA THR A 14 -5.02 -10.12 6.75
C THR A 14 -4.60 -8.66 6.53
N LEU A 15 -4.32 -8.30 5.27
CA LEU A 15 -3.94 -6.93 4.91
C LEU A 15 -5.04 -5.91 5.26
N LEU A 16 -6.28 -6.22 4.89
CA LEU A 16 -7.41 -5.33 5.11
C LEU A 16 -7.70 -5.12 6.60
N GLU A 17 -7.58 -6.16 7.41
CA GLU A 17 -7.71 -6.05 8.88
C GLU A 17 -6.66 -5.08 9.46
N ILE A 18 -5.41 -5.21 9.02
CA ILE A 18 -4.31 -4.32 9.46
C ILE A 18 -4.58 -2.88 9.04
N ILE A 19 -5.02 -2.65 7.80
CA ILE A 19 -5.36 -1.33 7.28
C ILE A 19 -6.47 -0.69 8.12
N LYS A 20 -7.57 -1.42 8.38
CA LYS A 20 -8.69 -0.92 9.20
C LYS A 20 -8.29 -0.57 10.62
N ARG A 21 -7.37 -1.33 11.20
CA ARG A 21 -6.86 -1.09 12.56
C ARG A 21 -5.89 0.10 12.65
N LYS A 22 -5.17 0.41 11.56
CA LYS A 22 -4.04 1.35 11.60
C LYS A 22 -4.27 2.65 10.83
N ILE A 23 -5.16 2.64 9.85
CA ILE A 23 -5.38 3.75 8.93
C ILE A 23 -6.80 4.29 9.11
N VAL A 24 -6.89 5.60 9.33
CA VAL A 24 -8.16 6.29 9.47
C VAL A 24 -8.92 6.23 8.14
N ILE A 25 -10.22 5.94 8.22
CA ILE A 25 -11.14 5.94 7.07
C ILE A 25 -11.05 7.26 6.27
N GLY A 26 -11.14 7.19 4.94
CA GLY A 26 -11.03 8.34 4.06
C GLY A 26 -9.59 8.81 3.76
N SER A 27 -8.57 8.19 4.37
CA SER A 27 -7.17 8.47 4.06
C SER A 27 -6.81 8.04 2.64
N PHE A 28 -5.78 8.69 2.08
CA PHE A 28 -5.13 8.22 0.85
C PHE A 28 -4.17 7.08 1.17
N ILE A 29 -4.37 5.95 0.51
CA ILE A 29 -3.44 4.82 0.50
C ILE A 29 -2.79 4.79 -0.88
N ILE A 30 -1.46 4.79 -0.90
CA ILE A 30 -0.66 4.67 -2.13
C ILE A 30 0.03 3.30 -2.09
N SER A 31 -0.21 2.46 -3.09
CA SER A 31 0.39 1.12 -3.17
C SER A 31 0.77 0.76 -4.61
N ASP A 32 1.40 -0.40 -4.78
CA ASP A 32 1.49 -1.05 -6.08
C ASP A 32 0.10 -1.56 -6.54
N CYS A 33 0.07 -2.16 -7.74
CA CYS A 33 -1.15 -2.70 -8.36
C CYS A 33 -1.51 -4.13 -7.89
N TRP A 34 -1.19 -4.53 -6.66
CA TRP A 34 -1.59 -5.85 -6.17
C TRP A 34 -3.11 -5.94 -5.95
N LYS A 35 -3.73 -6.98 -6.52
CA LYS A 35 -5.20 -7.20 -6.54
C LYS A 35 -5.88 -7.19 -5.16
N ALA A 36 -5.15 -7.43 -4.08
CA ALA A 36 -5.72 -7.34 -2.74
C ALA A 36 -6.22 -5.92 -2.40
N TYR A 37 -5.61 -4.89 -3.00
CA TYR A 37 -5.96 -3.49 -2.76
C TYR A 37 -7.24 -3.03 -3.48
N ASP A 38 -7.76 -3.78 -4.45
CA ASP A 38 -8.97 -3.41 -5.22
C ASP A 38 -10.21 -3.14 -4.35
N CYS A 39 -10.22 -3.63 -3.10
CA CYS A 39 -11.33 -3.41 -2.17
C CYS A 39 -11.26 -2.08 -1.40
N LEU A 40 -10.13 -1.37 -1.41
CA LEU A 40 -9.90 -0.24 -0.52
C LEU A 40 -10.91 0.90 -0.71
N GLU A 41 -11.30 1.19 -1.96
CA GLU A 41 -12.31 2.22 -2.22
C GLU A 41 -13.69 1.84 -1.68
N SER A 42 -14.09 0.57 -1.85
CA SER A 42 -15.35 0.06 -1.29
C SER A 42 -15.36 0.03 0.25
N GLU A 43 -14.16 -0.03 0.84
CA GLU A 43 -13.94 0.02 2.28
C GLU A 43 -13.78 1.45 2.81
N GLY A 44 -13.98 2.47 1.95
CA GLY A 44 -14.03 3.88 2.30
C GLY A 44 -12.67 4.59 2.35
N TYR A 45 -11.63 4.00 1.77
CA TYR A 45 -10.33 4.64 1.56
C TYR A 45 -10.24 5.28 0.17
N ARG A 46 -9.31 6.21 -0.01
CA ARG A 46 -8.95 6.73 -1.34
C ARG A 46 -7.71 6.00 -1.79
N HIS A 47 -7.74 5.35 -2.94
CA HIS A 47 -6.63 4.50 -3.37
C HIS A 47 -5.95 5.07 -4.62
N LEU A 48 -4.63 5.21 -4.55
CA LEU A 48 -3.79 5.51 -5.70
C LEU A 48 -2.84 4.34 -5.91
N THR A 49 -2.70 3.92 -7.16
CA THR A 49 -1.83 2.80 -7.54
C THR A 49 -0.64 3.30 -8.33
N VAL A 50 0.49 2.62 -8.18
CA VAL A 50 1.68 2.83 -9.01
C VAL A 50 1.98 1.55 -9.78
N ASN A 51 1.94 1.64 -11.11
CA ASN A 51 2.28 0.51 -11.98
C ASN A 51 3.78 0.51 -12.28
N HIS A 52 4.56 -0.24 -11.51
CA HIS A 52 6.01 -0.37 -11.67
C HIS A 52 6.46 -0.97 -13.01
N SER A 53 5.56 -1.61 -13.76
CA SER A 53 5.84 -2.11 -15.12
C SER A 53 5.93 -0.97 -16.14
N GLU A 54 5.26 0.15 -15.85
CA GLU A 54 5.11 1.27 -16.78
C GLU A 54 5.91 2.48 -16.30
N ASN A 55 5.78 2.85 -15.03
CA ASN A 55 6.37 4.07 -14.47
C ASN A 55 6.81 3.88 -13.01
N PHE A 56 7.90 4.54 -12.60
CA PHE A 56 8.35 4.59 -11.19
C PHE A 56 7.56 5.60 -10.34
N LYS A 57 6.86 6.51 -11.00
CA LYS A 57 5.99 7.53 -10.42
C LYS A 57 4.82 7.67 -11.37
N ASP A 58 3.61 7.60 -10.86
CA ASP A 58 2.41 7.80 -11.66
C ASP A 58 2.44 9.22 -12.28
N PRO A 59 2.35 9.35 -13.62
CA PRO A 59 2.53 10.64 -14.29
C PRO A 59 1.35 11.60 -14.10
N GLU A 60 0.15 11.09 -13.81
CA GLU A 60 -1.06 11.90 -13.66
C GLU A 60 -1.25 12.40 -12.23
N THR A 61 -1.09 11.49 -11.27
CA THR A 61 -1.33 11.73 -9.84
C THR A 61 -0.06 12.10 -9.09
N GLY A 62 1.10 11.76 -9.64
CA GLY A 62 2.40 11.91 -8.99
C GLY A 62 2.68 10.90 -7.87
N ALA A 63 1.83 9.87 -7.71
CA ALA A 63 1.98 8.83 -6.69
C ALA A 63 3.28 8.02 -6.90
N HIS A 64 3.95 7.68 -5.81
CA HIS A 64 5.15 6.81 -5.82
C HIS A 64 5.29 6.05 -4.50
N THR A 65 5.95 4.90 -4.53
CA THR A 65 6.23 4.04 -3.36
C THR A 65 7.73 3.95 -3.02
N ASN A 66 8.60 4.70 -3.72
CA ASN A 66 10.07 4.62 -3.63
C ASN A 66 10.61 4.71 -2.20
N SER A 67 10.03 5.57 -1.36
CA SER A 67 10.48 5.75 0.04
C SER A 67 10.26 4.49 0.87
N ILE A 68 9.10 3.82 0.72
CA ILE A 68 8.80 2.61 1.48
C ILE A 68 9.59 1.41 0.93
N GLU A 69 9.79 1.34 -0.38
CA GLU A 69 10.61 0.31 -1.02
C GLU A 69 12.08 0.39 -0.58
N GLY A 70 12.67 1.58 -0.60
CA GLY A 70 14.04 1.80 -0.14
C GLY A 70 14.21 1.49 1.35
N THR A 71 13.17 1.74 2.16
CA THR A 71 13.16 1.37 3.57
C THR A 71 13.10 -0.14 3.75
N TRP A 72 12.24 -0.82 2.99
CA TRP A 72 12.08 -2.27 3.03
C TRP A 72 13.33 -3.03 2.60
N GLN A 73 14.04 -2.52 1.58
CA GLN A 73 15.34 -3.06 1.16
C GLN A 73 16.35 -3.08 2.33
N LYS A 74 16.37 -2.05 3.17
CA LYS A 74 17.29 -1.99 4.33
C LYS A 74 16.89 -2.91 5.48
N ILE A 75 15.64 -3.36 5.54
CA ILE A 75 15.13 -4.24 6.61
C ILE A 75 15.30 -5.72 6.22
N LYS A 76 15.28 -6.01 4.91
CA LYS A 76 15.55 -7.34 4.37
C LYS A 76 16.99 -7.82 4.55
N HIS A 77 17.92 -6.89 4.77
CA HIS A 77 19.35 -7.11 4.94
C HIS A 77 19.78 -6.88 6.38
#